data_AF-A0A7C5P4S5-F1
#
_entry.id   AF-A0A7C5P4S5-F1
#
_cell.length_a   1.000
_cell.length_b   1.000
_cell.length_c   1.000
_cell.angle_alpha   90.00
_cell.angle_beta   90.00
_cell.angle_gamma   90.00
#
_symmetry.space_group_name_H-M   'P 1'
#
loop_
_entity.id
_entity.type
_entity.pdbx_description
1 polymer ?
#
loop_
_entity_poly.entity_id
_entity_poly.type
_entity_poly.pdbx_seq_one_letter_code
_entity_poly.pdbx_strand_id
1 'polypeptide(L)'
;MELLQRVYERKLLRSIRQGTMPQHVVLVLNESDVLSDEINRLDCFAGWCAELDIGTLTVFVSIIEEGMGRQIGERLTEEMKENLLRVTDNIHVYCRERIVDNTRCENHGLRINLAIGYGGRFEITNAIKEIMKMIMRGELALEEISEEVIEEHLC
;
A
#
# COMPACT_ATOMS: atom_id res chain seq x y z
N MET A 1 26.37 1.51 26.05
CA MET A 1 25.14 0.79 25.64
C MET A 1 24.96 0.79 24.13
N GLU A 2 25.17 1.91 23.42
CA GLU A 2 25.01 2.00 21.94
C GLU A 2 25.91 1.05 21.11
N LEU A 3 27.13 0.77 21.59
CA LEU A 3 28.09 -0.06 20.87
C LEU A 3 27.66 -1.53 20.79
N LEU A 4 27.06 -2.06 21.86
CA LEU A 4 26.47 -3.42 21.88
C LEU A 4 25.26 -3.51 20.96
N GLN A 5 24.42 -2.48 20.96
CA GLN A 5 23.25 -2.40 20.10
C GLN A 5 23.63 -2.41 18.61
N ARG A 6 24.59 -1.58 18.19
CA ARG A 6 25.08 -1.56 16.79
C ARG A 6 25.68 -2.90 16.35
N VAL A 7 26.38 -3.59 17.24
CA VAL A 7 26.95 -4.92 16.94
C VAL A 7 25.83 -5.95 16.78
N TYR A 8 24.81 -5.88 17.64
CA TYR A 8 23.63 -6.76 17.58
C TYR A 8 22.83 -6.53 16.30
N GLU A 9 22.53 -5.28 15.95
CA GLU A 9 21.83 -4.89 14.71
C GLU A 9 22.56 -5.42 13.46
N ARG A 10 23.89 -5.22 13.40
CA ARG A 10 24.70 -5.77 12.29
C ARG A 10 24.65 -7.29 12.20
N LYS A 11 24.63 -7.99 13.34
CA LYS A 11 24.52 -9.45 13.37
C LYS A 11 23.13 -9.89 12.89
N LEU A 12 22.07 -9.23 13.32
CA LEU A 12 20.70 -9.49 12.87
C LEU A 12 20.54 -9.26 11.37
N LEU A 13 21.00 -8.12 10.86
CA LEU A 13 20.96 -7.79 9.43
C LEU A 13 21.62 -8.87 8.57
N ARG A 14 22.78 -9.38 9.01
CA ARG A 14 23.44 -10.51 8.33
C ARG A 14 22.61 -11.79 8.38
N SER A 15 22.01 -12.09 9.53
CA SER A 15 21.17 -13.27 9.68
C SER A 15 19.89 -13.21 8.83
N ILE A 16 19.27 -12.03 8.75
CA ILE A 16 18.05 -11.80 7.96
C ILE A 16 18.37 -11.92 6.47
N ARG A 17 19.45 -11.28 6.00
CA ARG A 17 19.89 -11.34 4.60
C ARG A 17 20.33 -12.73 4.13
N GLN A 18 20.63 -13.65 5.06
CA GLN A 18 20.91 -15.05 4.73
C GLN A 18 19.63 -15.89 4.55
N GLY A 19 18.48 -15.39 5.01
CA GLY A 19 17.19 -16.03 4.81
C GLY A 19 16.50 -15.57 3.52
N THR A 20 15.29 -16.09 3.30
CA THR A 20 14.40 -15.62 2.22
C THR A 20 13.77 -14.30 2.60
N MET A 21 14.06 -13.24 1.86
CA MET A 21 13.49 -11.93 2.09
C MET A 21 12.04 -11.84 1.58
N PRO A 22 11.12 -11.23 2.35
CA PRO A 22 9.78 -10.95 1.85
C PRO A 22 9.86 -9.99 0.66
N GLN A 23 9.09 -10.30 -0.39
CA GLN A 23 8.96 -9.42 -1.56
C GLN A 23 7.90 -8.34 -1.34
N HIS A 24 6.96 -8.57 -0.42
CA HIS A 24 5.85 -7.67 -0.12
C HIS A 24 5.61 -7.59 1.39
N VAL A 25 5.59 -6.37 1.93
CA VAL A 25 5.23 -6.08 3.32
C VAL A 25 3.96 -5.24 3.36
N VAL A 26 3.05 -5.56 4.28
CA VAL A 26 1.84 -4.78 4.54
C VAL A 26 1.96 -4.14 5.93
N LEU A 27 1.77 -2.82 5.99
CA LEU A 27 1.74 -2.02 7.21
C LEU A 27 0.34 -1.46 7.41
N VAL A 28 -0.26 -1.72 8.56
CA VAL A 28 -1.60 -1.23 8.91
C VAL A 28 -1.46 -0.12 9.95
N LEU A 29 -1.98 1.05 9.62
CA LEU A 29 -1.95 2.27 10.43
C LEU A 29 -3.37 2.79 10.67
N ASN A 30 -3.55 3.51 11.77
CA ASN A 30 -4.75 4.30 12.03
C ASN A 30 -4.53 5.76 11.63
N GLU A 31 -5.63 6.51 11.48
CA GLU A 31 -5.58 7.96 11.19
C GLU A 31 -4.71 8.76 12.17
N SER A 32 -4.67 8.38 13.45
CA SER A 32 -3.85 9.04 14.48
C SER A 32 -2.34 8.88 14.26
N ASP A 33 -1.93 7.76 13.65
CA ASP A 33 -0.52 7.42 13.44
C ASP A 33 0.07 8.20 12.26
N VAL A 34 -0.80 8.76 11.40
CA VAL A 34 -0.41 9.54 10.22
C VAL A 34 -0.49 11.05 10.50
N LEU A 35 -1.44 11.49 11.33
CA LEU A 35 -1.64 12.91 11.67
C LEU A 35 -0.66 13.47 12.72
N SER A 36 0.30 12.66 13.18
CA SER A 36 1.29 13.02 14.19
C SER A 36 2.71 13.07 13.59
N ASP A 37 3.72 13.46 14.37
CA ASP A 37 5.15 13.41 13.96
C ASP A 37 5.63 11.99 13.57
N GLU A 38 4.78 10.97 13.70
CA GLU A 38 5.07 9.56 13.42
C GLU A 38 5.13 9.25 11.92
N ILE A 39 4.70 10.15 11.04
CA ILE A 39 4.92 10.01 9.59
C ILE A 39 6.41 9.93 9.23
N ASN A 40 7.29 10.54 10.03
CA ASN A 40 8.75 10.40 9.88
C ASN A 40 9.22 8.95 10.14
N ARG A 41 8.49 8.18 10.97
CA ARG A 41 8.79 6.76 11.18
C ARG A 41 8.41 5.93 9.96
N LEU A 42 7.37 6.33 9.23
CA LEU A 42 6.99 5.69 7.98
C LEU A 42 8.08 5.87 6.91
N ASP A 43 8.63 7.09 6.77
CA ASP A 43 9.78 7.36 5.88
C ASP A 43 10.98 6.46 6.24
N CYS A 44 11.35 6.40 7.52
CA CYS A 44 12.40 5.49 8.00
C CYS A 44 12.11 4.01 7.69
N PHE A 45 10.87 3.56 7.90
CA PHE A 45 10.48 2.17 7.65
C PHE A 45 10.52 1.83 6.15
N ALA A 46 10.01 2.72 5.30
CA ALA A 46 10.11 2.58 3.85
C ALA A 46 11.59 2.57 3.39
N GLY A 47 12.44 3.40 3.99
CA GLY A 47 13.88 3.38 3.78
C GLY A 47 14.50 2.01 4.09
N TRP A 48 14.12 1.38 5.22
CA TRP A 48 14.56 0.01 5.52
C TRP A 48 14.07 -1.01 4.51
N CYS A 49 12.82 -0.91 4.04
CA CYS A 49 12.31 -1.79 2.98
C CYS A 49 13.16 -1.68 1.71
N ALA A 50 13.53 -0.46 1.30
CA ALA A 50 14.40 -0.24 0.16
C ALA A 50 15.83 -0.81 0.39
N GLU A 51 16.44 -0.57 1.56
CA GLU A 51 17.77 -1.10 1.91
C GLU A 51 17.83 -2.64 2.02
N LEU A 52 16.68 -3.25 2.27
CA LEU A 52 16.50 -4.69 2.38
C LEU A 52 16.07 -5.34 1.06
N ASP A 53 15.98 -4.56 -0.02
CA ASP A 53 15.58 -5.04 -1.36
C ASP A 53 14.18 -5.69 -1.37
N ILE A 54 13.27 -5.11 -0.56
CA ILE A 54 11.85 -5.48 -0.56
C ILE A 54 11.19 -4.79 -1.75
N GLY A 55 10.53 -5.55 -2.62
CA GLY A 55 9.95 -5.03 -3.84
C GLY A 55 8.70 -4.16 -3.63
N THR A 56 7.86 -4.48 -2.65
CA THR A 56 6.57 -3.78 -2.42
C THR A 56 6.29 -3.52 -0.94
N LEU A 57 5.84 -2.31 -0.62
CA LEU A 57 5.28 -1.92 0.68
C LEU A 57 3.85 -1.43 0.47
N THR A 58 2.86 -2.10 1.07
CA THR A 58 1.48 -1.58 1.12
C THR A 58 1.22 -0.98 2.49
N VAL A 59 0.84 0.30 2.54
CA VAL A 59 0.43 1.01 3.75
C VAL A 59 -1.09 1.17 3.71
N PHE A 60 -1.76 0.57 4.67
CA PHE A 60 -3.20 0.64 4.83
C PHE A 60 -3.54 1.60 5.98
N VAL A 61 -4.31 2.65 5.69
CA VAL A 61 -4.76 3.62 6.68
C VAL A 61 -6.26 3.48 6.88
N SER A 62 -6.66 2.98 8.05
CA SER A 62 -8.05 2.89 8.44
C SER A 62 -8.58 4.27 8.82
N ILE A 63 -9.54 4.80 8.06
CA ILE A 63 -10.28 6.04 8.37
C ILE A 63 -11.62 5.65 9.00
N ILE A 64 -11.94 6.22 10.16
CA ILE A 64 -13.11 5.83 10.95
C ILE A 64 -14.37 6.61 10.52
N GLU A 65 -14.24 7.82 9.97
CA GLU A 65 -15.39 8.69 9.69
C GLU A 65 -15.84 8.71 8.20
N GLU A 66 -17.02 8.17 7.93
CA GLU A 66 -17.64 8.10 6.60
C GLU A 66 -18.06 9.46 6.01
N GLY A 67 -18.08 10.54 6.80
CA GLY A 67 -18.54 11.87 6.36
C GLY A 67 -17.44 12.88 6.02
N MET A 68 -16.30 12.83 6.72
CA MET A 68 -15.13 13.70 6.50
C MET A 68 -13.95 12.95 5.85
N GLY A 69 -14.11 11.65 5.60
CA GLY A 69 -13.06 10.77 5.09
C GLY A 69 -12.46 11.20 3.75
N ARG A 70 -13.19 11.97 2.93
CA ARG A 70 -12.64 12.53 1.69
C ARG A 70 -11.58 13.59 1.93
N GLN A 71 -11.91 14.65 2.69
CA GLN A 71 -10.96 15.75 2.94
C GLN A 71 -9.78 15.27 3.77
N ILE A 72 -10.04 14.39 4.75
CA ILE A 72 -8.99 13.76 5.56
C ILE A 72 -8.14 12.87 4.67
N GLY A 73 -8.74 12.02 3.84
CA GLY A 73 -8.03 11.12 2.93
C GLY A 73 -7.16 11.86 1.91
N GLU A 74 -7.66 12.96 1.32
CA GLU A 74 -6.88 13.81 0.41
C GLU A 74 -5.67 14.45 1.12
N ARG A 75 -5.86 15.02 2.32
CA ARG A 75 -4.76 15.58 3.11
C ARG A 75 -3.71 14.55 3.50
N LEU A 76 -4.15 13.39 4.00
CA LEU A 76 -3.27 12.28 4.36
C LEU A 76 -2.50 11.76 3.15
N THR A 77 -3.16 11.68 1.98
CA THR A 77 -2.53 11.27 0.73
C THR A 77 -1.37 12.20 0.37
N GLU A 78 -1.61 13.51 0.34
CA GLU A 78 -0.57 14.48 -0.01
C GLU A 78 0.58 14.46 1.00
N GLU A 79 0.27 14.43 2.29
CA GLU A 79 1.28 14.38 3.35
C GLU A 79 2.15 13.12 3.28
N MET A 80 1.54 11.96 3.02
CA MET A 80 2.28 10.70 2.83
C MET A 80 3.08 10.71 1.54
N LYS A 81 2.53 11.22 0.44
CA LYS A 81 3.27 11.34 -0.84
C LYS A 81 4.50 12.24 -0.67
N GLU A 82 4.36 13.42 -0.09
CA GLU A 82 5.48 14.35 0.12
C GLU A 82 6.62 13.72 0.92
N ASN A 83 6.30 12.99 1.98
CA ASN A 83 7.30 12.31 2.81
C ASN A 83 7.94 11.12 2.09
N LEU A 84 7.14 10.29 1.41
CA LEU A 84 7.60 9.05 0.78
C LEU A 84 8.33 9.27 -0.56
N LEU A 85 8.13 10.43 -1.21
CA LEU A 85 8.90 10.87 -2.39
C LEU A 85 10.40 10.93 -2.11
N ARG A 86 10.81 11.00 -0.84
CA ARG A 86 12.22 10.94 -0.40
C ARG A 86 12.81 9.53 -0.54
N VAL A 87 11.97 8.50 -0.54
CA VAL A 87 12.36 7.09 -0.63
C VAL A 87 12.22 6.58 -2.07
N THR A 88 11.08 6.84 -2.70
CA THR A 88 10.75 6.33 -4.04
C THR A 88 9.71 7.20 -4.73
N ASP A 89 9.78 7.28 -6.05
CA ASP A 89 8.77 7.93 -6.89
C ASP A 89 7.65 6.96 -7.30
N ASN A 90 7.80 5.67 -7.03
CA ASN A 90 6.86 4.61 -7.39
C ASN A 90 5.76 4.44 -6.34
N ILE A 91 4.91 5.45 -6.19
CA ILE A 91 3.83 5.51 -5.19
C ILE A 91 2.47 5.43 -5.89
N HIS A 92 1.70 4.39 -5.56
CA HIS A 92 0.33 4.20 -6.01
C HIS A 92 -0.64 4.52 -4.87
N VAL A 93 -1.72 5.26 -5.17
CA VAL A 93 -2.71 5.62 -4.15
C VAL A 93 -4.10 5.12 -4.49
N TYR A 94 -4.64 4.35 -3.55
CA TYR A 94 -5.96 3.75 -3.58
C TYR A 94 -6.84 4.44 -2.55
N CYS A 95 -7.69 5.35 -3.02
CA CYS A 95 -8.71 6.00 -2.22
C CYS A 95 -10.09 5.53 -2.68
N ARG A 96 -11.03 5.36 -1.74
CA ARG A 96 -12.41 4.92 -2.00
C ARG A 96 -13.12 5.70 -3.11
N GLU A 97 -12.77 6.98 -3.27
CA GLU A 97 -13.43 7.91 -4.19
C GLU A 97 -12.62 8.21 -5.45
N ARG A 98 -11.35 7.78 -5.52
CA ARG A 98 -10.45 8.09 -6.63
C ARG A 98 -9.29 7.09 -6.64
N ILE A 99 -9.20 6.28 -7.68
CA ILE A 99 -7.95 5.59 -8.02
C ILE A 99 -7.07 6.67 -8.65
N VAL A 100 -6.13 7.21 -7.87
CA VAL A 100 -5.19 8.23 -8.36
C VAL A 100 -3.93 7.50 -8.77
N ASP A 101 -3.72 7.44 -10.08
CA ASP A 101 -2.55 6.91 -10.76
C ASP A 101 -2.36 5.39 -10.67
N ASN A 102 -2.93 4.72 -11.66
CA ASN A 102 -2.54 3.36 -12.06
C ASN A 102 -1.33 3.37 -13.00
N THR A 103 -0.48 4.40 -12.90
CA THR A 103 0.74 4.50 -13.71
C THR A 103 1.70 3.46 -13.19
N ARG A 104 1.67 2.25 -13.77
CA ARG A 104 2.71 1.23 -13.61
C ARG A 104 4.01 1.86 -14.09
N CYS A 105 4.74 2.49 -13.18
CA CYS A 105 6.12 2.81 -13.42
C CYS A 105 6.86 1.47 -13.37
N GLU A 106 7.40 1.02 -14.50
CA GLU A 106 8.40 -0.05 -14.56
C GLU A 106 9.73 0.40 -13.93
N ASN A 107 9.67 1.19 -12.87
CA ASN A 107 10.82 1.67 -12.13
C ASN A 107 11.33 0.51 -11.28
N HIS A 108 12.61 0.19 -11.45
CA HIS A 108 13.32 -0.70 -10.55
C HIS A 108 13.47 -0.02 -9.19
N GLY A 109 12.85 -0.57 -8.14
CA GLY A 109 12.91 -0.02 -6.79
C GLY A 109 11.70 -0.43 -5.93
N LEU A 110 11.65 0.08 -4.70
CA LEU A 110 10.53 -0.13 -3.79
C LEU A 110 9.25 0.50 -4.39
N ARG A 111 8.23 -0.31 -4.62
CA ARG A 111 6.86 0.14 -4.91
C ARG A 111 6.13 0.39 -3.60
N ILE A 112 5.48 1.55 -3.45
CA ILE A 112 4.62 1.85 -2.30
C ILE A 112 3.17 1.95 -2.74
N ASN A 113 2.29 1.17 -2.11
CA ASN A 113 0.84 1.24 -2.30
C ASN A 113 0.22 1.89 -1.05
N LEU A 114 -0.46 3.01 -1.19
CA LEU A 114 -1.18 3.68 -0.10
C LEU A 114 -2.68 3.41 -0.24
N ALA A 115 -3.25 2.61 0.66
CA ALA A 115 -4.67 2.33 0.72
C ALA A 115 -5.31 3.13 1.85
N ILE A 116 -6.04 4.20 1.53
CA ILE A 116 -6.54 5.18 2.50
C ILE A 116 -8.06 5.16 2.53
N GLY A 117 -8.64 4.85 3.70
CA GLY A 117 -10.09 4.70 3.86
C GLY A 117 -10.67 3.60 2.97
N TYR A 118 -9.80 2.71 2.49
CA TYR A 118 -10.14 1.59 1.65
C TYR A 118 -10.57 0.44 2.54
N GLY A 119 -11.62 -0.29 2.18
CA GLY A 119 -12.07 -1.44 2.96
C GLY A 119 -12.17 -2.65 2.05
N GLY A 120 -11.60 -3.79 2.46
CA GLY A 120 -11.63 -5.00 1.61
C GLY A 120 -13.05 -5.42 1.22
N ARG A 121 -14.05 -5.18 2.07
CA ARG A 121 -15.47 -5.40 1.71
C ARG A 121 -15.97 -4.45 0.62
N PHE A 122 -15.57 -3.19 0.68
CA PHE A 122 -15.93 -2.19 -0.32
C PHE A 122 -15.31 -2.55 -1.67
N GLU A 123 -14.03 -2.93 -1.66
CA GLU A 123 -13.29 -3.37 -2.84
C GLU A 123 -13.95 -4.58 -3.53
N ILE A 124 -14.19 -5.65 -2.79
CA ILE A 124 -14.88 -6.85 -3.30
C ILE A 124 -16.25 -6.48 -3.88
N THR A 125 -17.00 -5.62 -3.18
CA THR A 125 -18.32 -5.17 -3.65
C THR A 125 -18.21 -4.40 -4.96
N ASN A 126 -17.16 -3.60 -5.13
CA ASN A 126 -16.94 -2.83 -6.35
C ASN A 126 -16.47 -3.71 -7.52
N ALA A 127 -15.53 -4.63 -7.27
CA ALA A 127 -15.08 -5.63 -8.24
C ALA A 127 -16.26 -6.44 -8.80
N ILE A 128 -17.13 -6.95 -7.93
CA ILE A 128 -18.35 -7.67 -8.33
C ILE A 128 -19.27 -6.78 -9.19
N LYS A 129 -19.43 -5.49 -8.84
CA LYS A 129 -20.27 -4.57 -9.64
C LYS A 129 -19.70 -4.34 -11.04
N GLU A 130 -18.38 -4.24 -11.20
CA GLU A 130 -17.74 -4.08 -12.51
C GLU A 130 -17.87 -5.37 -13.34
N ILE A 131 -17.62 -6.53 -12.75
CA ILE A 131 -17.82 -7.84 -13.39
C ILE A 131 -19.26 -7.99 -13.89
N MET A 132 -20.24 -7.62 -13.06
CA MET A 132 -21.66 -7.67 -13.45
C MET A 132 -21.97 -6.73 -14.63
N LYS A 133 -21.34 -5.55 -14.71
CA LYS A 133 -21.51 -4.66 -15.87
C LYS A 133 -20.92 -5.29 -17.14
N MET A 134 -19.79 -5.98 -17.07
CA MET A 134 -19.19 -6.68 -18.22
C MET A 134 -20.11 -7.79 -18.72
N ILE A 135 -20.71 -8.56 -17.82
CA ILE A 135 -21.70 -9.59 -18.16
C ILE A 135 -22.91 -8.97 -18.86
N MET A 136 -23.44 -7.86 -18.33
CA MET A 136 -24.57 -7.15 -18.95
C MET A 136 -24.25 -6.60 -20.34
N ARG A 137 -22.97 -6.33 -20.65
CA ARG A 137 -22.50 -5.91 -21.98
C ARG A 137 -22.18 -7.08 -22.91
N GLY A 138 -22.18 -8.31 -22.40
CA GLY A 138 -21.76 -9.50 -23.14
C GLY A 138 -20.24 -9.60 -23.33
N GLU A 139 -19.46 -8.89 -22.52
CA GLU A 139 -17.98 -8.89 -22.55
C GLU A 139 -17.39 -10.06 -21.75
N LEU A 140 -18.19 -10.67 -20.86
CA LEU A 140 -17.81 -11.80 -20.01
C LEU A 140 -19.03 -12.72 -19.81
N ALA A 141 -18.88 -14.03 -19.95
CA ALA A 141 -19.93 -14.99 -19.62
C ALA A 141 -19.96 -15.32 -18.12
N LEU A 142 -21.12 -15.72 -17.60
CA LEU A 142 -21.29 -16.05 -16.18
C LEU A 142 -20.38 -17.22 -15.75
N GLU A 143 -20.17 -18.17 -16.65
CA GLU A 143 -19.35 -19.36 -16.46
C GLU A 143 -17.85 -19.07 -16.45
N GLU A 144 -17.44 -17.89 -16.93
CA GLU A 144 -16.05 -17.44 -16.95
C GLU A 144 -15.63 -16.75 -15.65
N ILE A 145 -16.56 -16.50 -14.73
CA ILE A 145 -16.23 -15.95 -13.41
C ILE A 145 -15.41 -16.97 -12.63
N SER A 146 -14.17 -16.58 -12.34
CA SER A 146 -13.18 -17.34 -11.58
C SER A 146 -12.55 -16.47 -10.51
N GLU A 147 -11.74 -17.07 -9.62
CA GLU A 147 -10.96 -16.30 -8.64
C GLU A 147 -9.99 -15.34 -9.34
N GLU A 148 -9.36 -15.78 -10.43
CA GLU A 148 -8.47 -14.94 -11.25
C GLU A 148 -9.20 -13.72 -11.82
N VAL A 149 -10.42 -13.90 -12.34
CA VAL A 149 -11.23 -12.77 -12.84
C VAL A 149 -11.57 -11.81 -11.70
N ILE A 150 -11.85 -12.30 -10.50
CA ILE A 150 -12.11 -11.42 -9.35
C ILE A 150 -10.85 -10.65 -8.97
N GLU A 151 -9.69 -11.32 -8.89
CA GLU A 151 -8.40 -10.72 -8.56
C GLU A 151 -8.01 -9.61 -9.56
N GLU A 152 -8.25 -9.80 -10.85
CA GLU A 152 -8.00 -8.78 -11.89
C GLU A 152 -8.85 -7.50 -11.72
N HIS A 153 -9.96 -7.59 -10.97
CA HIS A 153 -10.87 -6.47 -10.69
C HIS A 153 -10.72 -5.92 -9.26
N LEU A 154 -9.81 -6.48 -8.46
CA LEU A 154 -9.34 -5.88 -7.21
C LEU A 154 -8.29 -4.78 -7.54
N CYS A 155 -8.05 -3.88 -6.59
CA CYS A 155 -7.19 -2.69 -6.76
C CYS A 155 -5.72 -2.96 -6.45
#